data_AF-A0A4T0J0E1-F1
#
_entry.id   AF-A0A4T0J0E1-F1
#
_cell.length_a   1.000
_cell.length_b   1.000
_cell.length_c   1.000
_cell.angle_alpha   90.00
_cell.angle_beta   90.00
_cell.angle_gamma   90.00
#
_symmetry.space_group_name_H-M   'P 1'
#
loop_
_entity.id
_entity.type
_entity.pdbx_description
1 polymer ?
#
loop_
_entity_poly.entity_id
_entity_poly.type
_entity_poly.pdbx_seq_one_letter_code
_entity_poly.pdbx_strand_id
1 'polypeptide(L)'
;MGNNSDSSLSPPPPSISPPRKRQKGSATNKFMSDSTKPPSKSKYRIPKYVKDNCKFVQRLDTSHKIGSHCSAAGGVDKAVINAAINGSNAFALFLSNQRQWKSKPLSQDDIDHFNNTLIEHNYDRSLILPHGNYLINLGNPNDDTRQKSLQCFIDELHKCEQLRLPFLNFHPGSTVGLSTVEECCKKIGESISLALNESRNVTILIENMAGQGSTVGKSFDELRMIIDSVKDKSRDTISAHIKHTATHSKASMKLLAFAT
;
A
#
# COMPACT_ATOMS: atom_id res chain seq x y z
N MET A 1 57.79 -2.04 49.06
CA MET A 1 59.07 -2.08 48.32
C MET A 1 58.88 -3.15 47.24
N GLY A 2 58.41 -2.78 46.03
CA GLY A 2 59.22 -2.57 44.81
C GLY A 2 59.83 -3.91 44.32
N ASN A 3 59.66 -4.46 43.12
CA ASN A 3 59.38 -3.89 41.80
C ASN A 3 58.93 -4.97 40.76
N ASN A 4 58.08 -4.51 39.83
CA ASN A 4 58.04 -4.65 38.35
C ASN A 4 57.92 -5.98 37.56
N SER A 5 57.17 -5.78 36.45
CA SER A 5 57.06 -6.49 35.16
C SER A 5 56.14 -7.72 35.13
N ASP A 6 55.21 -7.92 34.18
CA ASP A 6 55.16 -7.45 32.79
C ASP A 6 53.70 -7.42 32.30
N SER A 7 53.31 -6.35 31.59
CA SER A 7 51.98 -6.12 31.04
C SER A 7 52.10 -6.05 29.51
N SER A 8 51.62 -7.08 28.82
CA SER A 8 51.61 -7.16 27.36
C SER A 8 50.54 -6.24 26.77
N LEU A 9 50.94 -5.00 26.48
CA LEU A 9 50.16 -4.04 25.70
C LEU A 9 50.43 -4.26 24.20
N SER A 10 49.37 -4.61 23.47
CA SER A 10 49.33 -4.65 22.01
C SER A 10 49.66 -3.28 21.39
N PRO A 11 50.26 -3.22 20.19
CA PRO A 11 50.68 -1.97 19.56
C PRO A 11 49.47 -1.08 19.17
N PRO A 12 49.63 0.25 19.18
CA PRO A 12 48.57 1.18 18.84
C PRO A 12 48.24 1.15 17.33
N PRO A 13 46.99 1.45 16.94
CA PRO A 13 46.59 1.54 15.54
C PRO A 13 47.23 2.75 14.82
N PRO A 14 47.41 2.68 13.49
CA PRO A 14 48.05 3.74 12.71
C PRO A 14 47.22 5.04 12.69
N SER A 15 47.91 6.18 12.68
CA SER A 15 47.31 7.52 12.68
C SER A 15 46.63 7.83 11.34
N ILE A 16 45.36 8.23 11.41
CA ILE A 16 44.60 8.73 10.27
C ILE A 16 44.98 10.20 10.06
N SER A 17 45.67 10.50 8.96
CA SER A 17 45.85 11.88 8.48
C SER A 17 44.66 12.29 7.60
N PRO A 18 44.10 13.52 7.73
CA PRO A 18 42.91 13.94 6.98
C PRO A 18 43.26 14.44 5.56
N PRO A 19 42.48 14.09 4.51
CA PRO A 19 42.66 14.70 3.20
C PRO A 19 41.98 16.08 3.07
N ARG A 20 42.85 17.10 2.96
CA ARG A 20 42.78 18.44 2.31
C ARG A 20 41.43 19.07 1.91
N LYS A 21 41.17 20.27 2.45
CA LYS A 21 40.20 21.28 1.96
C LYS A 21 40.51 21.69 0.51
N ARG A 22 39.52 21.63 -0.41
CA ARG A 22 39.57 22.37 -1.69
C ARG A 22 38.94 23.76 -1.50
N GLN A 23 39.74 24.78 -1.79
CA GLN A 23 39.35 26.20 -1.83
C GLN A 23 38.46 26.50 -3.05
N LYS A 24 37.52 27.44 -2.85
CA LYS A 24 36.70 28.09 -3.89
C LYS A 24 37.58 28.97 -4.77
N GLY A 25 37.42 28.87 -6.09
CA GLY A 25 37.90 29.83 -7.08
C GLY A 25 36.79 30.15 -8.07
N SER A 26 36.46 31.44 -8.19
CA SER A 26 35.46 31.99 -9.10
C SER A 26 36.03 32.19 -10.50
N ALA A 27 35.25 31.90 -11.55
CA ALA A 27 35.33 32.62 -12.82
C ALA A 27 34.03 32.42 -13.62
N THR A 28 33.63 33.50 -14.28
CA THR A 28 32.35 33.81 -14.92
C THR A 28 32.23 33.30 -16.36
N ASN A 29 30.96 33.15 -16.79
CA ASN A 29 30.39 33.19 -18.15
C ASN A 29 30.94 32.24 -19.24
N LYS A 30 30.04 31.47 -19.89
CA LYS A 30 29.33 31.89 -21.13
C LYS A 30 28.50 30.73 -21.68
N PHE A 31 27.20 30.97 -21.86
CA PHE A 31 26.30 30.14 -22.67
C PHE A 31 26.78 30.09 -24.12
N MET A 32 26.94 28.89 -24.71
CA MET A 32 26.60 28.63 -26.12
C MET A 32 26.12 27.18 -26.25
N SER A 33 24.95 27.05 -26.87
CA SER A 33 24.24 25.84 -27.25
C SER A 33 24.94 25.10 -28.39
N ASP A 34 24.97 23.77 -28.34
CA ASP A 34 24.75 23.00 -29.56
C ASP A 34 23.91 21.75 -29.26
N SER A 35 22.90 21.56 -30.09
CA SER A 35 21.72 20.76 -29.87
C SER A 35 21.44 19.97 -31.15
N THR A 36 21.82 18.70 -31.21
CA THR A 36 21.40 17.81 -32.30
C THR A 36 21.25 16.35 -31.86
N LYS A 37 20.13 16.05 -31.16
CA LYS A 37 19.38 14.79 -31.28
C LYS A 37 18.01 14.92 -30.60
N PRO A 38 16.88 14.79 -31.31
CA PRO A 38 15.57 14.92 -30.69
C PRO A 38 15.23 13.66 -29.87
N PRO A 39 14.66 13.80 -28.65
CA PRO A 39 14.13 12.66 -27.94
C PRO A 39 12.86 12.15 -28.63
N SER A 40 12.80 10.84 -28.86
CA SER A 40 11.64 10.12 -29.37
C SER A 40 10.39 10.47 -28.53
N LYS A 41 9.49 11.28 -29.09
CA LYS A 41 8.21 11.61 -28.47
C LYS A 41 7.29 10.39 -28.57
N SER A 42 7.11 9.68 -27.46
CA SER A 42 5.96 8.80 -27.25
C SER A 42 4.68 9.57 -27.61
N LYS A 43 3.89 9.06 -28.57
CA LYS A 43 2.63 9.65 -29.03
C LYS A 43 1.49 9.44 -28.03
N TYR A 44 1.74 9.46 -26.73
CA TYR A 44 0.65 9.46 -25.76
C TYR A 44 -0.01 10.84 -25.78
N ARG A 45 -1.16 10.92 -26.46
CA ARG A 45 -2.02 12.10 -26.41
C ARG A 45 -2.50 12.25 -24.97
N ILE A 46 -2.04 13.27 -24.27
CA ILE A 46 -2.67 13.72 -23.02
C ILE A 46 -4.15 14.01 -23.37
N PRO A 47 -5.13 13.40 -22.69
CA PRO A 47 -6.53 13.73 -22.90
C PRO A 47 -6.69 15.24 -22.73
N LYS A 48 -7.15 15.92 -23.78
CA LYS A 48 -7.52 17.33 -23.68
C LYS A 48 -8.68 17.41 -22.69
N TYR A 49 -8.67 18.40 -21.79
CA TYR A 49 -9.87 18.80 -21.06
C TYR A 49 -10.97 19.05 -22.11
N VAL A 50 -11.94 18.15 -22.22
CA VAL A 50 -12.98 18.27 -23.24
C VAL A 50 -14.12 19.08 -22.65
N LYS A 51 -14.28 20.28 -23.22
CA LYS A 51 -15.22 21.36 -22.91
C LYS A 51 -14.75 22.35 -21.84
N ASP A 52 -14.54 23.59 -22.29
CA ASP A 52 -14.36 24.76 -21.43
C ASP A 52 -15.43 24.76 -20.33
N ASN A 53 -14.98 24.79 -19.07
CA ASN A 53 -15.73 24.68 -17.81
C ASN A 53 -15.99 23.26 -17.24
N CYS A 54 -15.52 22.17 -17.85
CA CYS A 54 -15.64 20.84 -17.22
C CYS A 54 -14.47 20.57 -16.27
N LYS A 55 -14.74 20.36 -14.97
CA LYS A 55 -13.73 20.01 -13.95
C LYS A 55 -13.18 18.58 -14.07
N PHE A 56 -13.68 17.79 -15.02
CA PHE A 56 -13.43 16.35 -15.10
C PHE A 56 -12.73 15.96 -16.40
N VAL A 57 -11.66 15.17 -16.29
CA VAL A 57 -11.03 14.51 -17.43
C VAL A 57 -11.97 13.41 -17.96
N GLN A 58 -12.18 13.37 -19.28
CA GLN A 58 -13.01 12.34 -19.89
C GLN A 58 -12.39 10.96 -19.65
N ARG A 59 -13.17 10.04 -19.06
CA ARG A 59 -12.77 8.63 -18.90
C ARG A 59 -12.54 7.99 -20.26
N LEU A 60 -11.46 7.21 -20.38
CA LEU A 60 -11.18 6.43 -21.57
C LEU A 60 -12.24 5.33 -21.71
N ASP A 61 -12.79 5.18 -22.91
CA ASP A 61 -13.61 4.02 -23.28
C ASP A 61 -12.67 2.84 -23.56
N THR A 62 -12.47 2.00 -22.53
CA THR A 62 -11.53 0.87 -22.57
C THR A 62 -12.04 -0.25 -21.68
N SER A 63 -11.75 -1.48 -22.07
CA SER A 63 -11.99 -2.67 -21.23
C SER A 63 -11.08 -2.72 -19.99
N HIS A 64 -9.98 -1.97 -20.00
CA HIS A 64 -9.01 -1.93 -18.90
C HIS A 64 -9.55 -1.15 -17.69
N LYS A 65 -9.21 -1.61 -16.49
CA LYS A 65 -9.52 -0.94 -15.22
C LYS A 65 -8.29 -0.17 -14.77
N ILE A 66 -8.37 1.15 -14.81
CA ILE A 66 -7.24 2.07 -14.66
C ILE A 66 -7.64 3.19 -13.70
N GLY A 67 -6.78 3.44 -12.73
CA GLY A 67 -6.77 4.67 -11.97
C GLY A 67 -5.68 4.67 -10.92
N SER A 68 -5.87 5.50 -9.90
CA SER A 68 -4.89 5.78 -8.85
C SER A 68 -5.45 5.54 -7.47
N HIS A 69 -4.57 5.59 -6.46
CA HIS A 69 -5.01 5.81 -5.10
C HIS A 69 -5.51 7.26 -4.93
N CYS A 70 -6.78 7.44 -4.57
CA CYS A 70 -7.45 8.74 -4.47
C CYS A 70 -7.63 9.15 -3.00
N SER A 71 -7.37 10.44 -2.71
CA SER A 71 -7.56 10.98 -1.37
C SER A 71 -9.03 11.04 -0.99
N ALA A 72 -9.36 10.56 0.21
CA ALA A 72 -10.67 10.66 0.87
C ALA A 72 -10.68 11.77 1.95
N ALA A 73 -9.74 12.71 1.90
CA ALA A 73 -9.68 13.80 2.87
C ALA A 73 -10.97 14.64 2.81
N GLY A 74 -11.66 14.76 3.95
CA GLY A 74 -12.93 15.47 4.05
C GLY A 74 -14.18 14.61 3.77
N GLY A 75 -14.03 13.31 3.46
CA GLY A 75 -15.13 12.38 3.25
C GLY A 75 -14.80 11.30 2.22
N VAL A 76 -15.39 10.12 2.37
CA VAL A 76 -15.18 8.98 1.43
C VAL A 76 -15.69 9.28 0.02
N ASP A 77 -16.72 10.13 -0.10
CA ASP A 77 -17.24 10.66 -1.37
C ASP A 77 -16.17 11.44 -2.14
N LYS A 78 -15.25 12.13 -1.43
CA LYS A 78 -14.18 12.90 -2.07
C LYS A 78 -13.23 12.04 -2.89
N ALA A 79 -13.03 10.78 -2.51
CA ALA A 79 -12.21 9.86 -3.30
C ALA A 79 -12.86 9.57 -4.67
N VAL A 80 -14.19 9.43 -4.72
CA VAL A 80 -14.95 9.24 -5.97
C VAL A 80 -14.81 10.47 -6.87
N ILE A 81 -14.98 11.67 -6.30
CA ILE A 81 -14.84 12.94 -7.04
C ILE A 81 -13.41 13.08 -7.57
N ASN A 82 -12.40 12.79 -6.76
CA ASN A 82 -10.99 12.87 -7.16
C ASN A 82 -10.65 11.87 -8.28
N ALA A 83 -11.22 10.66 -8.24
CA ALA A 83 -11.10 9.69 -9.33
C ALA A 83 -11.82 10.17 -10.60
N ALA A 84 -12.98 10.83 -10.48
CA ALA A 84 -13.65 11.42 -11.63
C ALA A 84 -12.83 12.56 -12.26
N ILE A 85 -12.20 13.41 -11.42
CA ILE A 85 -11.39 14.55 -11.88
C ILE A 85 -10.23 14.07 -12.76
N ASN A 86 -9.53 13.01 -12.35
CA ASN A 86 -8.38 12.50 -13.10
C ASN A 86 -8.75 11.54 -14.25
N GLY A 87 -10.04 11.25 -14.45
CA GLY A 87 -10.52 10.37 -15.52
C GLY A 87 -10.29 8.88 -15.28
N SER A 88 -10.12 8.47 -14.02
CA SER A 88 -10.01 7.05 -13.64
C SER A 88 -11.34 6.33 -13.84
N ASN A 89 -11.32 5.03 -14.14
CA ASN A 89 -12.52 4.19 -14.16
C ASN A 89 -12.53 3.10 -13.06
N ALA A 90 -11.45 3.04 -12.27
CA ALA A 90 -11.28 2.27 -11.05
C ALA A 90 -10.38 3.09 -10.11
N PHE A 91 -10.48 2.94 -8.79
CA PHE A 91 -9.58 3.66 -7.88
C PHE A 91 -9.40 2.94 -6.54
N ALA A 92 -8.32 3.26 -5.84
CA ALA A 92 -8.10 2.84 -4.46
C ALA A 92 -8.30 4.01 -3.49
N LEU A 93 -8.57 3.72 -2.22
CA LEU A 93 -8.72 4.75 -1.18
C LEU A 93 -8.40 4.19 0.20
N PHE A 94 -8.13 5.09 1.14
CA PHE A 94 -8.20 4.78 2.57
C PHE A 94 -9.58 5.13 3.12
N LEU A 95 -10.17 4.22 3.90
CA LEU A 95 -11.44 4.45 4.60
C LEU A 95 -11.27 5.19 5.94
N SER A 96 -10.02 5.30 6.40
CA SER A 96 -9.66 5.80 7.73
C SER A 96 -8.34 6.56 7.72
N ASN A 97 -8.06 7.30 8.79
CA ASN A 97 -6.78 7.99 8.97
C ASN A 97 -5.66 6.97 9.27
N GLN A 98 -4.61 7.00 8.45
CA GLN A 98 -3.48 6.08 8.46
C GLN A 98 -2.48 6.27 9.61
N ARG A 99 -2.77 7.18 10.56
CA ARG A 99 -1.92 7.50 11.71
C ARG A 99 -2.56 7.17 13.05
N GLN A 100 -3.78 6.63 13.05
CA GLN A 100 -4.55 6.35 14.26
C GLN A 100 -5.17 4.96 14.19
N TRP A 101 -5.18 4.25 15.31
CA TRP A 101 -5.79 2.92 15.44
C TRP A 101 -7.32 2.95 15.39
N LYS A 102 -7.91 3.95 16.04
CA LYS A 102 -9.35 4.14 16.12
C LYS A 102 -9.76 5.20 15.13
N SER A 103 -10.71 4.87 14.29
CA SER A 103 -11.23 5.78 13.29
C SER A 103 -12.65 6.23 13.65
N LYS A 104 -13.10 7.37 13.09
CA LYS A 104 -14.47 7.84 13.30
C LYS A 104 -15.44 6.86 12.63
N PRO A 105 -16.56 6.48 13.28
CA PRO A 105 -17.63 5.73 12.62
C PRO A 105 -18.15 6.50 11.39
N LEU A 106 -18.57 5.77 10.35
CA LEU A 106 -19.29 6.36 9.24
C LEU A 106 -20.68 6.78 9.72
N SER A 107 -21.07 8.02 9.43
CA SER A 107 -22.45 8.46 9.65
C SER A 107 -23.33 8.01 8.47
N GLN A 108 -24.65 7.99 8.68
CA GLN A 108 -25.59 7.70 7.60
C GLN A 108 -25.44 8.71 6.45
N ASP A 109 -25.22 9.99 6.78
CA ASP A 109 -24.98 11.04 5.79
C ASP A 109 -23.72 10.77 4.96
N ASP A 110 -22.63 10.30 5.57
CA ASP A 110 -21.40 9.92 4.84
C ASP A 110 -21.66 8.79 3.83
N ILE A 111 -22.45 7.79 4.24
CA ILE A 111 -22.83 6.63 3.41
C ILE A 111 -23.72 7.08 2.25
N ASP A 112 -24.73 7.92 2.51
CA ASP A 112 -25.66 8.41 1.50
C ASP A 112 -24.94 9.30 0.49
N HIS A 113 -24.06 10.19 0.95
CA HIS A 113 -23.22 11.01 0.08
C HIS A 113 -22.32 10.14 -0.81
N PHE A 114 -21.66 9.13 -0.25
CA PHE A 114 -20.85 8.20 -1.04
C PHE A 114 -21.68 7.49 -2.12
N ASN A 115 -22.84 6.97 -1.75
CA ASN A 115 -23.74 6.25 -2.66
C ASN A 115 -24.24 7.15 -3.80
N ASN A 116 -24.67 8.38 -3.49
CA ASN A 116 -25.13 9.34 -4.48
C ASN A 116 -24.00 9.75 -5.44
N THR A 117 -22.80 9.97 -4.90
CA THR A 117 -21.61 10.36 -5.67
C THR A 117 -21.18 9.25 -6.65
N LEU A 118 -21.29 7.97 -6.24
CA LEU A 118 -21.05 6.84 -7.14
C LEU A 118 -22.04 6.80 -8.32
N ILE A 119 -23.32 7.07 -8.05
CA ILE A 119 -24.37 7.10 -9.08
C ILE A 119 -24.13 8.27 -10.04
N GLU A 120 -23.92 9.47 -9.51
CA GLU A 120 -23.68 10.70 -10.29
C GLU A 120 -22.47 10.53 -11.22
N HIS A 121 -21.39 9.92 -10.73
CA HIS A 121 -20.18 9.70 -11.50
C HIS A 121 -20.10 8.30 -12.13
N ASN A 122 -21.17 7.52 -12.15
CA ASN A 122 -21.25 6.20 -12.78
C ASN A 122 -20.04 5.30 -12.44
N TYR A 123 -19.81 5.06 -11.15
CA TYR A 123 -18.79 4.14 -10.65
C TYR A 123 -19.40 2.85 -10.13
N ASP A 124 -18.83 1.73 -10.55
CA ASP A 124 -19.12 0.42 -9.99
C ASP A 124 -18.27 0.18 -8.74
N ARG A 125 -18.90 -0.27 -7.64
CA ARG A 125 -18.24 -0.63 -6.38
C ARG A 125 -17.21 -1.75 -6.56
N SER A 126 -17.41 -2.63 -7.55
CA SER A 126 -16.46 -3.71 -7.87
C SER A 126 -15.10 -3.20 -8.36
N LEU A 127 -15.01 -1.91 -8.73
CA LEU A 127 -13.81 -1.26 -9.26
C LEU A 127 -13.16 -0.31 -8.25
N ILE A 128 -13.58 -0.39 -6.99
CA ILE A 128 -13.06 0.42 -5.89
C ILE A 128 -12.33 -0.50 -4.93
N LEU A 129 -11.07 -0.20 -4.64
CA LEU A 129 -10.24 -1.02 -3.77
C LEU A 129 -9.76 -0.25 -2.53
N PRO A 130 -10.50 -0.33 -1.42
CA PRO A 130 -9.99 0.06 -0.12
C PRO A 130 -8.63 -0.57 0.16
N HIS A 131 -7.69 0.25 0.63
CA HIS A 131 -6.44 -0.21 1.19
C HIS A 131 -6.50 -0.07 2.71
N GLY A 132 -6.08 -1.12 3.42
CA GLY A 132 -6.11 -1.20 4.87
C GLY A 132 -5.04 -0.35 5.52
N ASN A 133 -5.22 -0.06 6.80
CA ASN A 133 -4.39 0.86 7.56
C ASN A 133 -2.92 0.41 7.64
N TYR A 134 -1.97 1.31 7.36
CA TYR A 134 -0.53 0.99 7.46
C TYR A 134 -0.05 0.60 8.86
N LEU A 135 -0.79 0.95 9.91
CA LEU A 135 -0.48 0.53 11.28
C LEU A 135 -0.76 -0.96 11.51
N ILE A 136 -1.62 -1.58 10.70
CA ILE A 136 -2.02 -2.98 10.88
C ILE A 136 -0.82 -3.89 10.65
N ASN A 137 -0.50 -4.69 11.66
CA ASN A 137 0.41 -5.82 11.56
C ASN A 137 -0.24 -7.04 12.23
N LEU A 138 -0.99 -7.82 11.45
CA LEU A 138 -1.69 -9.01 11.94
C LEU A 138 -0.73 -10.13 12.38
N GLY A 139 0.53 -10.06 11.97
CA GLY A 139 1.59 -11.00 12.34
C GLY A 139 2.46 -10.54 13.50
N ASN A 140 2.14 -9.42 14.15
CA ASN A 140 3.01 -8.84 15.18
C ASN A 140 3.19 -9.81 16.36
N PRO A 141 4.43 -10.10 16.81
CA PRO A 141 4.66 -10.99 17.94
C PRO A 141 4.23 -10.39 19.29
N ASN A 142 4.12 -9.07 19.40
CA ASN A 142 3.54 -8.41 20.58
C ASN A 142 2.01 -8.48 20.53
N ASP A 143 1.40 -9.10 21.55
CA ASP A 143 -0.03 -9.38 21.60
C ASP A 143 -0.90 -8.13 21.61
N ASP A 144 -0.54 -7.10 22.38
CA ASP A 144 -1.28 -5.83 22.43
C ASP A 144 -1.34 -5.15 21.06
N THR A 145 -0.21 -5.13 20.35
CA THR A 145 -0.13 -4.53 19.01
C THR A 145 -0.90 -5.36 17.99
N ARG A 146 -0.82 -6.69 18.09
CA ARG A 146 -1.59 -7.60 17.23
C ARG A 146 -3.09 -7.45 17.47
N GLN A 147 -3.54 -7.31 18.72
CA GLN A 147 -4.94 -7.10 19.06
C GLN A 147 -5.46 -5.74 18.57
N LYS A 148 -4.67 -4.67 18.71
CA LYS A 148 -4.99 -3.35 18.12
C LYS A 148 -5.09 -3.41 16.60
N SER A 149 -4.18 -4.15 15.96
CA SER A 149 -4.19 -4.37 14.51
C SER A 149 -5.44 -5.13 14.06
N LEU A 150 -5.79 -6.21 14.77
CA LEU A 150 -7.00 -6.98 14.49
C LEU A 150 -8.27 -6.13 14.64
N GLN A 151 -8.38 -5.35 15.72
CA GLN A 151 -9.55 -4.50 15.93
C GLN A 151 -9.68 -3.39 14.87
N CYS A 152 -8.56 -2.80 14.46
CA CYS A 152 -8.51 -1.81 13.38
C CYS A 152 -8.92 -2.45 12.05
N PHE A 153 -8.41 -3.64 11.75
CA PHE A 153 -8.74 -4.39 10.54
C PHE A 153 -10.23 -4.78 10.47
N ILE A 154 -10.82 -5.22 11.59
CA ILE A 154 -12.26 -5.51 11.68
C ILE A 154 -13.10 -4.24 11.42
N ASP A 155 -12.74 -3.10 12.01
CA ASP A 155 -13.41 -1.82 11.77
C ASP A 155 -13.38 -1.45 10.26
N GLU A 156 -12.26 -1.68 9.58
CA GLU A 156 -12.16 -1.44 8.14
C GLU A 156 -13.00 -2.40 7.30
N LEU A 157 -13.14 -3.66 7.70
CA LEU A 157 -14.05 -4.62 7.08
C LEU A 157 -15.51 -4.18 7.25
N HIS A 158 -15.93 -3.79 8.46
CA HIS A 158 -17.28 -3.27 8.70
C HIS A 158 -17.59 -2.02 7.89
N LYS A 159 -16.60 -1.15 7.68
CA LYS A 159 -16.75 0.02 6.81
C LYS A 159 -16.91 -0.37 5.34
N CYS A 160 -16.16 -1.37 4.88
CA CYS A 160 -16.36 -1.92 3.53
C CYS A 160 -17.80 -2.45 3.38
N GLU A 161 -18.33 -3.18 4.36
CA GLU A 161 -19.71 -3.67 4.34
C GLU A 161 -20.75 -2.53 4.29
N GLN A 162 -20.60 -1.51 5.15
CA GLN A 162 -21.49 -0.35 5.19
C GLN A 162 -21.53 0.38 3.84
N LEU A 163 -20.37 0.52 3.19
CA LEU A 163 -20.23 1.13 1.86
C LEU A 163 -20.52 0.15 0.70
N ARG A 164 -20.76 -1.13 1.02
CA ARG A 164 -20.97 -2.25 0.08
C ARG A 164 -19.79 -2.46 -0.87
N LEU A 165 -18.57 -2.19 -0.39
CA LEU A 165 -17.33 -2.42 -1.10
C LEU A 165 -16.93 -3.90 -0.95
N PRO A 166 -16.76 -4.64 -2.05
CA PRO A 166 -16.58 -6.10 -1.99
C PRO A 166 -15.16 -6.53 -1.61
N PHE A 167 -14.20 -5.62 -1.53
CA PHE A 167 -12.78 -5.93 -1.32
C PHE A 167 -12.16 -5.05 -0.25
N LEU A 168 -11.19 -5.61 0.49
CA LEU A 168 -10.24 -4.86 1.32
C LEU A 168 -8.83 -5.39 1.06
N ASN A 169 -7.97 -4.57 0.48
CA ASN A 169 -6.56 -4.89 0.27
C ASN A 169 -5.73 -4.46 1.47
N PHE A 170 -4.75 -5.25 1.90
CA PHE A 170 -3.87 -4.87 3.00
C PHE A 170 -2.49 -5.52 2.89
N HIS A 171 -1.52 -4.93 3.57
CA HIS A 171 -0.20 -5.53 3.75
C HIS A 171 -0.26 -6.59 4.86
N PRO A 172 0.17 -7.84 4.62
CA PRO A 172 0.02 -8.93 5.59
C PRO A 172 0.64 -8.66 6.96
N GLY A 173 1.85 -8.11 7.00
CA GLY A 173 2.52 -7.72 8.24
C GLY A 173 4.03 -7.80 8.20
N SER A 174 4.62 -7.87 9.39
CA SER A 174 6.07 -7.93 9.60
C SER A 174 6.40 -8.70 10.88
N THR A 175 7.50 -9.45 10.86
CA THR A 175 8.02 -10.12 12.06
C THR A 175 8.60 -9.15 13.09
N VAL A 176 8.81 -7.88 12.69
CA VAL A 176 9.55 -6.82 13.41
C VAL A 176 10.91 -7.25 13.95
N GLY A 177 11.49 -8.32 13.39
CA GLY A 177 12.75 -8.92 13.84
C GLY A 177 12.64 -9.75 15.13
N LEU A 178 11.42 -10.02 15.62
CA LEU A 178 11.16 -10.68 16.91
C LEU A 178 10.46 -12.05 16.78
N SER A 179 10.26 -12.56 15.55
CA SER A 179 9.67 -13.89 15.29
C SER A 179 10.14 -14.44 13.94
N THR A 180 9.95 -15.75 13.71
CA THR A 180 10.21 -16.33 12.38
C THR A 180 9.13 -15.92 11.38
N VAL A 181 9.43 -16.09 10.08
CA VAL A 181 8.45 -15.82 9.02
C VAL A 181 7.26 -16.76 9.13
N GLU A 182 7.49 -18.03 9.45
CA GLU A 182 6.47 -19.07 9.60
C GLU A 182 5.53 -18.76 10.77
N GLU A 183 6.09 -18.35 11.92
CA GLU A 183 5.30 -17.92 13.07
C GLU A 183 4.46 -16.69 12.76
N CYS A 184 5.02 -15.73 12.01
CA CYS A 184 4.32 -14.53 11.58
C CYS A 184 3.19 -14.87 10.60
N CYS A 185 3.44 -15.70 9.59
CA CYS A 185 2.44 -16.17 8.63
C CYS A 185 1.26 -16.87 9.34
N LYS A 186 1.57 -17.73 10.32
CA LYS A 186 0.55 -18.41 11.14
C LYS A 186 -0.32 -17.41 11.90
N LYS A 187 0.29 -16.44 12.58
CA LYS A 187 -0.44 -15.38 13.32
C LYS A 187 -1.31 -14.53 12.39
N ILE A 188 -0.83 -14.23 11.17
CA ILE A 188 -1.60 -13.50 10.16
C ILE A 188 -2.83 -14.33 9.77
N GLY A 189 -2.67 -15.61 9.44
CA GLY A 189 -3.79 -16.48 9.07
C GLY A 189 -4.82 -16.68 10.20
N GLU A 190 -4.36 -16.79 11.44
CA GLU A 190 -5.24 -16.83 12.63
C GLU A 190 -6.01 -15.52 12.79
N SER A 191 -5.36 -14.37 12.64
CA SER A 191 -6.00 -13.05 12.73
C SER A 191 -7.01 -12.81 11.60
N ILE A 192 -6.70 -13.23 10.37
CA ILE A 192 -7.64 -13.20 9.24
C ILE A 192 -8.85 -14.08 9.54
N SER A 193 -8.65 -15.28 10.09
CA SER A 193 -9.76 -16.17 10.46
C SER A 193 -10.70 -15.52 11.48
N LEU A 194 -10.15 -14.82 12.47
CA LEU A 194 -10.93 -14.07 13.45
C LEU A 194 -11.70 -12.92 12.79
N ALA A 195 -11.05 -12.14 11.93
CA ALA A 195 -11.68 -11.03 11.23
C ALA A 195 -12.81 -11.46 10.28
N LEU A 196 -12.67 -12.62 9.64
CA LEU A 196 -13.70 -13.22 8.79
C LEU A 196 -14.92 -13.71 9.57
N ASN A 197 -14.77 -14.07 10.85
CA ASN A 197 -15.92 -14.39 11.70
C ASN A 197 -16.73 -13.14 12.07
N GLU A 198 -16.07 -11.98 12.11
CA GLU A 198 -16.68 -10.69 12.44
C GLU A 198 -17.24 -9.96 11.21
N SER A 199 -17.03 -10.47 9.99
CA SER A 199 -17.44 -9.82 8.74
C SER A 199 -18.03 -10.79 7.70
N ARG A 200 -18.69 -10.23 6.70
CA ARG A 200 -19.42 -10.91 5.63
C ARG A 200 -19.31 -10.09 4.35
N ASN A 201 -19.37 -10.76 3.20
CA ASN A 201 -19.45 -10.11 1.88
C ASN A 201 -18.26 -9.21 1.48
N VAL A 202 -17.17 -9.20 2.26
CA VAL A 202 -15.91 -8.54 1.91
C VAL A 202 -14.84 -9.60 1.70
N THR A 203 -14.18 -9.53 0.55
CA THR A 203 -13.03 -10.38 0.23
C THR A 203 -11.75 -9.67 0.66
N ILE A 204 -10.99 -10.32 1.53
CA ILE A 204 -9.68 -9.85 1.98
C ILE A 204 -8.66 -10.15 0.88
N LEU A 205 -7.95 -9.11 0.45
CA LEU A 205 -6.89 -9.21 -0.52
C LEU A 205 -5.53 -9.04 0.17
N ILE A 206 -4.73 -10.11 0.21
CA ILE A 206 -3.40 -10.10 0.81
C ILE A 206 -2.40 -9.58 -0.22
N GLU A 207 -1.88 -8.37 -0.02
CA GLU A 207 -0.94 -7.75 -0.95
C GLU A 207 0.47 -8.38 -0.82
N ASN A 208 1.12 -8.66 -1.95
CA ASN A 208 2.52 -9.03 -1.97
C ASN A 208 3.44 -7.85 -1.58
N MET A 209 4.45 -8.12 -0.78
CA MET A 209 5.38 -7.10 -0.29
C MET A 209 6.68 -7.09 -1.10
N ALA A 210 7.34 -5.93 -1.16
CA ALA A 210 8.67 -5.83 -1.78
C ALA A 210 9.79 -6.54 -0.97
N GLY A 211 9.50 -6.94 0.27
CA GLY A 211 10.45 -7.63 1.15
C GLY A 211 11.45 -6.71 1.86
N GLN A 212 11.14 -5.43 2.03
CA GLN A 212 11.98 -4.50 2.79
C GLN A 212 12.00 -4.89 4.27
N GLY A 213 13.20 -4.92 4.87
CA GLY A 213 13.37 -5.20 6.29
C GLY A 213 12.80 -6.57 6.69
N SER A 214 11.93 -6.58 7.70
CA SER A 214 11.29 -7.77 8.25
C SER A 214 9.83 -7.94 7.80
N THR A 215 9.48 -7.41 6.63
CA THR A 215 8.14 -7.60 6.04
C THR A 215 7.91 -9.04 5.57
N VAL A 216 6.67 -9.51 5.70
CA VAL A 216 6.22 -10.84 5.29
C VAL A 216 5.26 -10.69 4.10
N GLY A 217 5.19 -11.68 3.22
CA GLY A 217 4.40 -11.68 2.00
C GLY A 217 5.20 -11.34 0.75
N LYS A 218 6.53 -11.48 0.77
CA LYS A 218 7.40 -11.12 -0.36
C LYS A 218 7.50 -12.21 -1.44
N SER A 219 7.24 -13.46 -1.07
CA SER A 219 7.21 -14.61 -1.98
C SER A 219 5.80 -15.21 -2.04
N PHE A 220 5.51 -15.94 -3.12
CA PHE A 220 4.26 -16.69 -3.20
C PHE A 220 4.17 -17.80 -2.15
N ASP A 221 5.31 -18.34 -1.70
CA ASP A 221 5.34 -19.33 -0.62
C ASP A 221 4.89 -18.71 0.71
N GLU A 222 5.32 -17.49 1.04
CA GLU A 222 4.86 -16.77 2.23
C GLU A 222 3.36 -16.44 2.16
N LEU A 223 2.88 -15.97 1.00
CA LEU A 223 1.44 -15.73 0.79
C LEU A 223 0.64 -17.04 0.93
N ARG A 224 1.15 -18.14 0.40
CA ARG A 224 0.56 -19.47 0.55
C ARG A 224 0.52 -19.90 2.02
N MET A 225 1.61 -19.73 2.77
CA MET A 225 1.65 -20.06 4.21
C MET A 225 0.58 -19.32 5.00
N ILE A 226 0.36 -18.04 4.68
CA ILE A 226 -0.71 -17.24 5.29
C ILE A 226 -2.08 -17.84 4.94
N ILE A 227 -2.36 -18.04 3.65
CA ILE A 227 -3.65 -18.57 3.18
C ILE A 227 -3.92 -19.97 3.76
N ASP A 228 -2.90 -20.82 3.83
CA ASP A 228 -3.02 -22.16 4.36
C ASP A 228 -3.29 -22.19 5.87
N SER A 229 -2.89 -21.14 6.59
CA SER A 229 -3.14 -20.95 8.02
C SER A 229 -4.53 -20.40 8.34
N VAL A 230 -5.32 -19.99 7.33
CA VAL A 230 -6.69 -19.53 7.54
C VAL A 230 -7.63 -20.73 7.70
N LYS A 231 -8.38 -20.76 8.81
CA LYS A 231 -9.23 -21.91 9.19
C LYS A 231 -10.54 -21.97 8.41
N ASP A 232 -11.14 -20.84 8.08
CA ASP A 232 -12.36 -20.79 7.26
C ASP A 232 -12.01 -20.60 5.78
N LYS A 233 -11.87 -21.73 5.06
CA LYS A 233 -11.71 -21.77 3.60
C LYS A 233 -13.03 -21.99 2.87
N SER A 234 -14.17 -21.99 3.58
CA SER A 234 -15.49 -22.26 2.98
C SER A 234 -16.04 -21.09 2.17
N ARG A 235 -15.33 -19.96 2.21
CA ARG A 235 -15.70 -18.72 1.56
C ARG A 235 -14.62 -18.36 0.53
N ASP A 236 -15.04 -17.99 -0.67
CA ASP A 236 -14.19 -17.34 -1.69
C ASP A 236 -13.78 -15.91 -1.27
N THR A 237 -13.54 -15.67 0.03
CA THR A 237 -13.33 -14.35 0.64
C THR A 237 -11.86 -14.03 0.88
N ILE A 238 -10.93 -14.84 0.38
CA ILE A 238 -9.50 -14.59 0.50
C ILE A 238 -8.84 -14.80 -0.85
N SER A 239 -8.13 -13.79 -1.31
CA SER A 239 -7.29 -13.88 -2.50
C SER A 239 -5.97 -13.17 -2.23
N ALA A 240 -4.90 -13.60 -2.90
CA ALA A 240 -3.72 -12.76 -2.99
C ALA A 240 -4.01 -11.54 -3.88
N HIS A 241 -3.29 -10.45 -3.68
CA HIS A 241 -3.24 -9.30 -4.58
C HIS A 241 -1.79 -9.03 -4.93
N ILE A 242 -1.53 -8.84 -6.22
CA ILE A 242 -0.17 -8.69 -6.73
C ILE A 242 0.00 -7.25 -7.19
N LYS A 243 0.68 -6.41 -6.40
CA LYS A 243 0.92 -5.00 -6.73
C LYS A 243 1.95 -4.86 -7.85
N HIS A 244 2.93 -5.75 -7.96
CA HIS A 244 3.92 -5.79 -9.06
C HIS A 244 4.78 -7.07 -8.98
N THR A 245 4.91 -7.80 -10.09
CA THR A 245 6.05 -8.70 -10.33
C THR A 245 6.61 -8.41 -11.72
N ALA A 246 7.86 -7.97 -11.78
CA ALA A 246 8.66 -8.09 -13.00
C ALA A 246 9.14 -9.54 -13.13
N THR A 247 8.23 -10.52 -13.18
CA THR A 247 8.58 -11.90 -13.49
C THR A 247 7.36 -12.66 -14.00
N HIS A 248 7.52 -13.23 -15.19
CA HIS A 248 6.54 -14.06 -15.89
C HIS A 248 6.07 -15.24 -15.03
N SER A 249 4.77 -15.33 -14.76
CA SER A 249 4.08 -16.63 -14.82
C SER A 249 2.58 -16.43 -15.10
N LYS A 250 2.04 -17.33 -15.92
CA LYS A 250 0.62 -17.36 -16.29
C LYS A 250 -0.18 -17.93 -15.13
N ALA A 251 -0.95 -17.09 -14.46
CA ALA A 251 -2.09 -17.53 -13.66
C ALA A 251 -3.27 -16.61 -13.97
N SER A 252 -4.41 -17.21 -14.30
CA SER A 252 -5.67 -16.51 -14.57
C SER A 252 -6.22 -15.94 -13.27
N MET A 253 -5.67 -14.80 -12.87
CA MET A 253 -6.08 -14.05 -11.69
C MET A 253 -6.58 -12.70 -12.19
N LYS A 254 -7.81 -12.33 -11.85
CA LYS A 254 -8.35 -11.01 -12.18
C LYS A 254 -7.55 -9.96 -11.39
N LEU A 255 -6.49 -9.47 -12.02
CA LEU A 255 -5.58 -8.50 -11.45
C LEU A 255 -6.25 -7.12 -11.52
N LEU A 256 -6.73 -6.59 -10.40
CA LEU A 256 -6.76 -5.14 -10.22
C LEU A 256 -5.34 -4.76 -9.81
N ALA A 257 -4.66 -3.92 -10.58
CA ALA A 257 -3.37 -3.37 -10.19
C ALA A 257 -3.58 -1.89 -9.87
N PHE A 258 -3.30 -1.48 -8.63
CA PHE A 258 -3.28 -0.08 -8.26
C PHE A 258 -1.85 0.31 -7.88
N ALA A 259 -1.32 1.33 -8.55
CA ALA A 259 -0.14 2.01 -8.06
C ALA A 259 -0.54 2.85 -6.83
N THR A 260 0.00 2.50 -5.66
CA THR A 260 -0.05 3.33 -4.46
C THR A 260 1.03 4.40 -4.49
#